data_AF-A0A135L4F1-F1
#
_entry.id   AF-A0A135L4F1-F1
#
_cell.length_a   1.000
_cell.length_b   1.000
_cell.length_c   1.000
_cell.angle_alpha   90.00
_cell.angle_beta   90.00
_cell.angle_gamma   90.00
#
_symmetry.space_group_name_H-M   'P 1'
#
loop_
_entity.id
_entity.type
_entity.pdbx_description
1 polymer ?
#
loop_
_entity_poly.entity_id
_entity_poly.type
_entity_poly.pdbx_seq_one_letter_code
_entity_poly.pdbx_strand_id
1 'polypeptide(L)'
;MENKKIELLNQLLEAEKAGVVTLDFFQKAYPDVELPLDLIKSDESWSTNGLIESVKREGGVPSKNTGDFADKVKAQEGLSNRLSLLNKGQSWVVRKIDDLFQMELHEETRSFLTQMKKKHIENIQTCQDFLDRQ
;
A
#
# COMPACT_ATOMS: atom_id res chain seq x y z
N MET A 1 3.00 9.69 -22.95
CA MET A 1 3.42 9.86 -21.54
C MET A 1 2.23 9.85 -20.58
N GLU A 2 1.07 10.41 -20.94
CA GLU A 2 -0.16 10.41 -20.14
C GLU A 2 -0.62 9.03 -19.62
N ASN A 3 -0.53 7.97 -20.43
CA ASN A 3 -0.97 6.65 -19.99
C ASN A 3 -0.10 6.05 -18.86
N LYS A 4 1.19 6.39 -18.80
CA LYS A 4 2.12 5.76 -17.85
C LYS A 4 1.82 6.16 -16.39
N LYS A 5 1.43 7.41 -16.13
CA LYS A 5 1.04 7.83 -14.76
C LYS A 5 -0.25 7.16 -14.32
N ILE A 6 -1.22 7.02 -15.22
CA ILE A 6 -2.51 6.36 -14.94
C ILE A 6 -2.28 4.88 -14.65
N GLU A 7 -1.43 4.21 -15.43
CA GLU A 7 -1.02 2.82 -15.19
C GLU A 7 -0.37 2.65 -13.82
N LEU A 8 0.56 3.52 -13.44
CA LEU A 8 1.22 3.47 -12.13
C LEU A 8 0.26 3.76 -10.97
N LEU A 9 -0.64 4.74 -11.11
CA LEU A 9 -1.67 5.02 -10.11
C LEU A 9 -2.63 3.82 -9.94
N ASN A 10 -3.00 3.16 -11.04
CA ASN A 10 -3.81 1.94 -10.98
C ASN A 10 -3.06 0.76 -10.38
N GLN A 11 -1.76 0.60 -10.65
CA GLN A 11 -0.92 -0.42 -9.99
C GLN A 11 -0.85 -0.19 -8.49
N LEU A 12 -0.69 1.06 -8.04
CA LEU A 12 -0.77 1.41 -6.63
C LEU A 12 -2.17 1.09 -6.08
N LEU A 13 -3.24 1.45 -6.78
CA LEU A 13 -4.62 1.19 -6.32
C LEU A 13 -4.89 -0.30 -6.13
N GLU A 14 -4.43 -1.13 -7.06
CA GLU A 14 -4.55 -2.60 -6.95
C GLU A 14 -3.72 -3.15 -5.79
N ALA A 15 -2.54 -2.57 -5.52
CA ALA A 15 -1.69 -2.93 -4.40
C ALA A 15 -2.32 -2.56 -3.05
N GLU A 16 -2.85 -1.35 -2.88
CA GLU A 16 -3.51 -0.93 -1.62
C GLU A 16 -4.73 -1.80 -1.29
N LYS A 17 -5.55 -2.14 -2.30
CA LYS A 17 -6.66 -3.09 -2.11
C LYS A 17 -6.16 -4.46 -1.66
N ALA A 18 -5.04 -4.93 -2.22
CA ALA A 18 -4.43 -6.19 -1.81
C ALA A 18 -3.83 -6.07 -0.39
N GLY A 19 -3.33 -4.90 0.00
CA GLY A 19 -2.90 -4.55 1.35
C GLY A 19 -4.03 -4.66 2.37
N VAL A 20 -5.21 -4.10 2.07
CA VAL A 20 -6.41 -4.26 2.92
C VAL A 20 -6.77 -5.74 3.12
N VAL A 21 -6.81 -6.52 2.05
CA VAL A 21 -7.11 -7.97 2.13
C VAL A 21 -6.03 -8.73 2.92
N THR A 22 -4.77 -8.32 2.77
CA THR A 22 -3.64 -8.89 3.50
C THR A 22 -3.77 -8.64 5.00
N LEU A 23 -4.10 -7.41 5.40
CA LEU A 23 -4.25 -7.04 6.80
C LEU A 23 -5.47 -7.67 7.46
N ASP A 24 -6.58 -7.82 6.72
CA ASP A 24 -7.72 -8.64 7.14
C ASP A 24 -7.31 -10.08 7.49
N PHE A 25 -6.40 -10.65 6.71
CA PHE A 25 -5.86 -11.97 6.99
C PHE A 25 -4.98 -11.96 8.25
N PHE A 26 -4.09 -10.97 8.42
CA PHE A 26 -3.26 -10.86 9.63
C PHE A 26 -4.10 -10.74 10.90
N GLN A 27 -5.13 -9.90 10.89
CA GLN A 27 -6.01 -9.69 12.05
C GLN A 27 -6.71 -10.98 12.49
N LYS A 28 -7.10 -11.84 11.54
CA LYS A 28 -7.75 -13.12 11.81
C LYS A 28 -6.76 -14.21 12.22
N ALA A 29 -5.60 -14.26 11.59
CA ALA A 29 -4.60 -15.30 11.81
C ALA A 29 -3.76 -15.05 13.09
N TYR A 30 -3.64 -13.79 13.50
CA TYR A 30 -2.79 -13.35 14.60
C TYR A 30 -3.51 -12.33 15.49
N PRO A 31 -4.61 -12.71 16.16
CA PRO A 31 -5.41 -11.77 16.95
C PRO A 31 -4.66 -11.14 18.13
N ASP A 32 -3.64 -11.83 18.66
CA ASP A 32 -2.86 -11.42 19.83
C ASP A 32 -1.53 -10.74 19.46
N VAL A 33 -1.29 -10.41 18.18
CA VAL A 33 -0.06 -9.73 17.77
C VAL A 33 -0.08 -8.27 18.23
N GLU A 34 1.00 -7.81 18.85
CA GLU A 34 1.12 -6.43 19.34
C GLU A 34 1.37 -5.39 18.22
N LEU A 35 1.21 -5.78 16.95
CA LEU A 35 1.32 -4.87 15.82
C LEU A 35 0.00 -4.11 15.63
N PRO A 36 0.00 -2.79 15.37
CA PRO A 36 -1.22 -1.99 15.22
C PRO A 36 -1.89 -2.21 13.85
N LEU A 37 -2.35 -3.44 13.59
CA LEU A 37 -2.91 -3.88 12.31
C LEU A 37 -4.12 -3.05 11.87
N ASP A 38 -4.97 -2.62 12.80
CA ASP A 38 -6.13 -1.76 12.51
C ASP A 38 -5.72 -0.41 11.94
N LEU A 39 -4.65 0.19 12.49
CA LEU A 39 -4.14 1.47 12.00
C LEU A 39 -3.57 1.32 10.59
N ILE A 40 -2.72 0.32 10.38
CA ILE A 40 -2.11 0.05 9.07
C ILE A 40 -3.22 -0.21 8.03
N LYS A 41 -4.26 -0.97 8.39
CA LYS A 41 -5.38 -1.27 7.49
C LYS A 41 -6.23 -0.04 7.17
N SER A 42 -6.43 0.82 8.16
CA SER A 42 -7.10 2.11 7.96
C SER A 42 -6.32 2.97 6.97
N ASP A 43 -4.99 2.96 7.04
CA ASP A 43 -4.13 3.68 6.11
C ASP A 43 -4.23 3.12 4.67
N GLU A 44 -4.17 1.80 4.47
CA GLU A 44 -4.38 1.18 3.14
C GLU A 44 -5.77 1.48 2.56
N SER A 45 -6.80 1.51 3.42
CA SER A 45 -8.17 1.83 3.00
C SER A 45 -8.32 3.30 2.60
N TRP A 46 -7.67 4.20 3.36
CA TRP A 46 -7.59 5.62 3.02
C TRP A 46 -6.83 5.84 1.70
N SER A 47 -5.70 5.14 1.51
CA SER A 47 -4.90 5.18 0.28
C SER A 47 -5.70 4.71 -0.93
N THR A 48 -6.45 3.61 -0.79
CA THR A 48 -7.35 3.09 -1.84
C THR A 48 -8.34 4.16 -2.31
N ASN A 49 -9.01 4.84 -1.38
CA ASN A 49 -9.99 5.88 -1.70
C ASN A 49 -9.33 7.09 -2.38
N GLY A 50 -8.20 7.56 -1.86
CA GLY A 50 -7.50 8.70 -2.45
C GLY A 50 -6.88 8.41 -3.82
N LEU A 51 -6.45 7.17 -4.08
CA LEU A 51 -5.97 6.74 -5.39
C LEU A 51 -7.09 6.65 -6.42
N ILE A 52 -8.30 6.21 -6.05
CA ILE A 52 -9.47 6.25 -6.93
C ILE A 52 -9.71 7.68 -7.44
N GLU A 53 -9.70 8.66 -6.54
CA GLU A 53 -9.90 10.06 -6.91
C GLU A 53 -8.70 10.63 -7.69
N SER A 54 -7.48 10.21 -7.37
CA SER A 54 -6.28 10.60 -8.11
C SER A 54 -6.30 10.07 -9.54
N VAL A 55 -6.68 8.81 -9.78
CA VAL A 55 -6.80 8.26 -11.14
C VAL A 55 -7.81 9.04 -11.96
N LYS A 56 -8.99 9.35 -11.40
CA LYS A 56 -10.01 10.16 -12.08
C LYS A 56 -9.49 11.56 -12.40
N ARG A 57 -8.82 12.21 -11.45
CA ARG A 57 -8.26 13.56 -11.61
C ARG A 57 -7.20 13.61 -12.72
N GLU A 58 -6.37 12.58 -12.81
CA GLU A 58 -5.37 12.46 -13.88
C GLU A 58 -5.96 12.00 -15.23
N GLY A 59 -7.28 11.90 -15.36
CA GLY A 59 -7.98 11.57 -16.60
C GLY A 59 -8.12 10.07 -16.89
N GLY A 60 -7.84 9.21 -15.91
CA GLY A 60 -7.91 7.76 -16.03
C GLY A 60 -9.20 7.14 -15.51
N VAL A 61 -9.35 5.83 -15.74
CA VAL A 61 -10.40 5.00 -15.15
C VAL A 61 -9.82 4.17 -14.00
N PRO A 62 -10.34 4.28 -12.77
CA PRO A 62 -9.86 3.48 -11.65
C PRO A 62 -10.03 1.99 -11.90
N SER A 63 -8.98 1.22 -11.66
CA SER A 63 -9.01 -0.22 -11.76
C SER A 63 -10.01 -0.83 -10.77
N LYS A 64 -10.73 -1.86 -11.23
CA LYS A 64 -11.61 -2.68 -10.38
C LYS A 64 -10.90 -3.90 -9.81
N ASN A 65 -9.70 -4.20 -10.28
CA ASN A 65 -8.94 -5.37 -9.83
C ASN A 65 -8.39 -5.15 -8.42
N THR A 66 -7.98 -6.27 -7.82
CA THR A 66 -7.16 -6.35 -6.61
C THR A 66 -5.91 -7.11 -6.98
N GLY A 67 -4.74 -6.63 -6.55
CA GLY A 67 -3.47 -7.30 -6.85
C GLY A 67 -3.35 -8.68 -6.19
N ASP A 68 -2.43 -9.49 -6.68
CA ASP A 68 -2.14 -10.86 -6.20
C ASP A 68 -1.32 -10.92 -4.90
N PHE A 69 -1.02 -9.76 -4.31
CA PHE A 69 -0.09 -9.64 -3.18
C PHE A 69 -0.56 -10.41 -1.93
N ALA A 70 -1.87 -10.40 -1.65
CA ALA A 70 -2.43 -11.12 -0.51
C ALA A 70 -2.17 -12.64 -0.59
N ASP A 71 -2.23 -13.21 -1.79
CA ASP A 71 -1.98 -14.64 -1.98
C ASP A 71 -0.48 -14.97 -1.82
N LYS A 72 0.39 -14.09 -2.30
CA LYS A 72 1.85 -14.19 -2.09
C LYS A 72 2.22 -14.14 -0.60
N VAL A 73 1.56 -13.28 0.17
CA VAL A 73 1.75 -13.21 1.64
C VAL A 73 1.25 -14.47 2.31
N LYS A 74 0.03 -14.92 2.02
CA LYS A 74 -0.53 -16.16 2.62
C LYS A 74 0.33 -17.39 2.36
N ALA A 75 0.97 -17.45 1.19
CA ALA A 75 1.88 -18.52 0.81
C ALA A 75 3.20 -18.56 1.60
N GLN A 76 3.57 -17.49 2.31
CA GLN A 76 4.73 -17.51 3.21
C GLN A 76 4.42 -18.29 4.48
N GLU A 77 5.42 -18.96 5.05
CA GLU A 77 5.32 -19.70 6.30
C GLU A 77 5.70 -18.82 7.49
N GLY A 78 4.85 -18.78 8.52
CA GLY A 78 5.12 -18.08 9.78
C GLY A 78 4.91 -16.56 9.71
N LEU A 79 4.70 -15.96 10.89
CA LEU A 79 4.39 -14.53 11.05
C LEU A 79 5.52 -13.64 10.51
N SER A 80 6.77 -13.94 10.87
CA SER A 80 7.94 -13.11 10.50
C SER A 80 8.12 -13.01 8.98
N ASN A 81 8.05 -14.13 8.24
CA ASN A 81 8.18 -14.10 6.79
C ASN A 81 7.03 -13.36 6.11
N ARG A 82 5.80 -13.56 6.59
CA ARG A 82 4.61 -12.85 6.10
C ARG A 82 4.74 -11.34 6.30
N LEU A 83 5.15 -10.92 7.50
CA LEU A 83 5.30 -9.51 7.84
C LEU A 83 6.50 -8.87 7.12
N SER A 84 7.61 -9.61 6.94
CA SER A 84 8.73 -9.17 6.11
C SER A 84 8.30 -8.92 4.67
N LEU A 85 7.45 -9.79 4.10
CA LEU A 85 6.91 -9.59 2.76
C LEU A 85 5.95 -8.38 2.71
N LEU A 86 5.07 -8.21 3.70
CA LEU A 86 4.23 -7.01 3.85
C LEU A 86 5.10 -5.74 3.86
N ASN A 87 6.16 -5.71 4.67
CA ASN A 87 7.06 -4.56 4.80
C ASN A 87 7.81 -4.24 3.49
N LYS A 88 8.21 -5.26 2.73
CA LYS A 88 8.76 -5.10 1.38
C LYS A 88 7.73 -4.53 0.40
N GLY A 89 6.46 -4.92 0.54
CA GLY A 89 5.34 -4.36 -0.23
C GLY A 89 5.17 -2.86 0.02
N GLN A 90 5.15 -2.44 1.29
CA GLN A 90 5.12 -1.03 1.69
C GLN A 90 6.29 -0.23 1.07
N SER A 91 7.50 -0.80 1.13
CA SER A 91 8.70 -0.20 0.52
C SER A 91 8.62 -0.10 -1.01
N TRP A 92 7.93 -1.04 -1.67
CA TRP A 92 7.67 -0.97 -3.10
C TRP A 92 6.71 0.17 -3.43
N VAL A 93 5.65 0.38 -2.64
CA VAL A 93 4.71 1.50 -2.81
C VAL A 93 5.43 2.85 -2.73
N VAL A 94 6.28 3.04 -1.71
CA VAL A 94 7.09 4.26 -1.56
C VAL A 94 7.91 4.55 -2.83
N ARG A 95 8.59 3.54 -3.38
CA ARG A 95 9.37 3.70 -4.62
C ARG A 95 8.49 4.04 -5.82
N LYS A 96 7.28 3.50 -5.92
CA LYS A 96 6.34 3.82 -7.00
C LYS A 96 5.77 5.22 -6.91
N ILE A 97 5.59 5.74 -5.70
CA ILE A 97 5.25 7.15 -5.50
C ILE A 97 6.42 8.04 -5.97
N ASP A 98 7.66 7.65 -5.69
CA ASP A 98 8.83 8.40 -6.20
C ASP A 98 8.93 8.41 -7.73
N ASP A 99 8.61 7.29 -8.39
CA ASP A 99 8.49 7.22 -9.85
C ASP A 99 7.42 8.21 -10.37
N LEU A 100 6.27 8.32 -9.68
CA LEU A 100 5.19 9.24 -10.03
C LEU A 100 5.59 10.71 -9.85
N PHE A 101 6.41 11.04 -8.85
CA PHE A 101 6.84 12.42 -8.62
C PHE A 101 7.73 12.98 -9.74
N GLN A 102 8.32 12.13 -10.57
CA GLN A 102 9.06 12.51 -11.78
C GLN A 102 8.14 12.90 -12.96
N MET A 103 6.83 12.78 -12.79
CA MET A 103 5.82 13.09 -13.81
C MET A 103 5.03 14.34 -13.44
N GLU A 104 4.42 14.95 -14.45
CA GLU A 104 3.45 16.03 -14.23
C GLU A 104 2.14 15.46 -13.68
N LEU A 105 1.74 15.98 -12.52
CA LEU A 105 0.58 15.58 -11.74
C LEU A 105 -0.20 16.84 -11.36
N HIS A 106 -1.51 16.72 -11.22
CA HIS A 106 -2.29 17.76 -10.57
C HIS A 106 -1.80 17.96 -9.13
N GLU A 107 -1.87 19.20 -8.65
CA GLU A 107 -1.36 19.58 -7.33
C GLU A 107 -2.00 18.74 -6.21
N GLU A 108 -3.31 18.49 -6.29
CA GLU A 108 -4.03 17.69 -5.32
C GLU A 108 -3.59 16.23 -5.33
N THR A 109 -3.30 15.67 -6.52
CA THR A 109 -2.73 14.32 -6.65
C THR A 109 -1.35 14.24 -6.00
N ARG A 110 -0.49 15.23 -6.25
CA ARG A 110 0.84 15.30 -5.65
C ARG A 110 0.79 15.45 -4.13
N SER A 111 -0.11 16.28 -3.62
CA SER A 111 -0.32 16.47 -2.18
C SER A 111 -0.79 15.19 -1.49
N PHE A 112 -1.76 14.50 -2.09
CA PHE A 112 -2.23 13.21 -1.61
C PHE A 112 -1.12 12.16 -1.58
N LEU A 113 -0.38 11.98 -2.68
CA LEU A 113 0.71 11.01 -2.77
C LEU A 113 1.84 11.30 -1.77
N THR A 114 2.08 12.57 -1.45
CA THR A 114 3.05 12.97 -0.41
C THR A 114 2.62 12.48 0.97
N GLN A 115 1.34 12.65 1.31
CA GLN A 115 0.79 12.16 2.58
C GLN A 115 0.77 10.62 2.62
N MET A 116 0.38 9.99 1.52
CA MET A 116 0.40 8.53 1.38
C MET A 116 1.81 7.98 1.59
N LYS A 117 2.82 8.55 0.93
CA LYS A 117 4.23 8.14 1.12
C LYS A 117 4.67 8.25 2.58
N LYS A 118 4.30 9.33 3.28
CA LYS A 118 4.64 9.50 4.71
C LYS A 118 4.05 8.36 5.56
N LYS A 119 2.78 8.02 5.35
CA LYS A 119 2.11 6.92 6.07
C LYS A 119 2.77 5.58 5.82
N HIS A 120 3.14 5.26 4.57
CA HIS A 120 3.88 4.03 4.30
C HIS A 120 5.25 3.99 4.99
N ILE A 121 5.97 5.12 5.06
CA ILE A 121 7.24 5.18 5.80
C ILE A 121 7.04 4.89 7.30
N GLU A 122 5.99 5.45 7.90
CA GLU A 122 5.62 5.19 9.30
C GLU A 122 5.22 3.72 9.53
N ASN A 123 4.45 3.13 8.61
CA ASN A 123 4.06 1.73 8.64
C ASN A 123 5.27 0.80 8.47
N ILE A 124 6.23 1.16 7.61
CA ILE A 124 7.47 0.40 7.41
C ILE A 124 8.26 0.35 8.71
N GLN A 125 8.45 1.50 9.36
CA GLN A 125 9.19 1.56 10.61
C GLN A 125 8.49 0.74 11.70
N THR A 126 7.16 0.84 11.79
CA THR A 126 6.36 0.07 12.75
C THR A 126 6.52 -1.44 12.55
N CYS A 127 6.48 -1.91 11.28
CA CYS A 127 6.70 -3.32 10.97
C CYS A 127 8.14 -3.76 11.25
N GLN A 128 9.12 -2.91 10.94
CA GLN A 128 10.54 -3.20 11.15
C GLN A 128 10.87 -3.30 12.64
N ASP A 129 10.40 -2.35 13.45
CA ASP A 129 10.58 -2.36 14.90
C ASP A 129 9.99 -3.61 15.55
N PHE A 130 8.88 -4.12 15.02
CA PHE A 130 8.31 -5.39 15.47
C PHE A 130 9.18 -6.58 15.09
N LEU A 131 9.66 -6.63 13.84
CA LEU A 131 10.51 -7.72 13.34
C LEU A 131 11.84 -7.79 14.08
N ASP A 132 12.43 -6.66 14.46
CA ASP A 132 13.72 -6.58 15.15
C ASP A 132 13.63 -7.03 16.62
N ARG A 133 12.43 -7.17 17.18
CA ARG A 133 12.18 -7.64 18.57
C ARG A 133 11.93 -9.15 18.66
N GLN A 134 11.78 -9.84 17.53
CA GLN A 134 11.48 -11.28 17.46
C GLN A 134 12.72 -12.15 17.60
#